data_AF-A0A963RSY0-F1
#
_entry.id   AF-A0A963RSY0-F1
#
_cell.length_a   1.000
_cell.length_b   1.000
_cell.length_c   1.000
_cell.angle_alpha   90.00
_cell.angle_beta   90.00
_cell.angle_gamma   90.00
#
_symmetry.space_group_name_H-M   'P 1'
#
loop_
_entity.id
_entity.type
_entity.pdbx_description
1 polymer ?
#
loop_
_entity_poly.entity_id
_entity_poly.type
_entity_poly.pdbx_seq_one_letter_code
_entity_poly.pdbx_strand_id
1 'polypeptide(L)'
;MQKRAVWSIAGNDSGGGAGLVADQRAAEAFGAHLCPVVAAVTAQNSRAVTRVEPVSAELLDAQLAALADDLPPATIKTGLLG
;
A
#
# COMPACT_ATOMS: atom_id res chain seq x y z
N MET A 1 4.08 -22.61 -7.32
CA MET A 1 4.01 -21.46 -8.26
C MET A 1 4.42 -20.22 -7.50
N GLN A 2 5.29 -19.38 -8.07
CA GLN A 2 5.59 -18.07 -7.52
C GLN A 2 4.29 -17.24 -7.48
N LYS A 3 3.90 -16.69 -6.32
CA LYS A 3 2.73 -15.81 -6.23
C LYS A 3 3.01 -14.54 -7.03
N ARG A 4 2.05 -14.09 -7.85
CA ARG A 4 2.17 -12.84 -8.62
C ARG A 4 2.22 -11.66 -7.64
N ALA A 5 3.21 -10.79 -7.80
CA ALA A 5 3.36 -9.59 -6.98
C ALA A 5 2.33 -8.52 -7.38
N VAL A 6 1.69 -7.90 -6.39
CA VAL A 6 0.77 -6.77 -6.57
C VAL A 6 1.34 -5.61 -5.79
N TRP A 7 1.69 -4.51 -6.47
CA TRP A 7 2.02 -3.28 -5.77
C TRP A 7 0.72 -2.56 -5.41
N SER A 8 0.51 -2.27 -4.13
CA SER A 8 -0.54 -1.33 -3.73
C SER A 8 0.10 -0.04 -3.26
N ILE A 9 -0.16 1.05 -4.00
CA ILE A 9 0.32 2.39 -3.69
C ILE A 9 -0.84 3.15 -3.06
N ALA A 10 -0.86 3.24 -1.74
CA ALA A 10 -2.02 3.76 -1.01
C ALA A 10 -1.66 4.30 0.39
N GLY A 11 -2.68 4.84 1.07
CA GLY A 11 -2.57 5.24 2.47
C GLY A 11 -2.55 4.06 3.44
N ASN A 12 -1.81 4.21 4.55
CA ASN A 12 -1.83 3.32 5.69
C ASN A 12 -2.94 3.74 6.67
N ASP A 13 -3.92 2.85 6.86
CA ASP A 13 -5.03 3.03 7.81
C ASP A 13 -4.67 2.45 9.18
N SER A 14 -4.53 3.31 10.19
CA SER A 14 -4.31 2.90 11.59
C SER A 14 -5.43 2.03 12.16
N GLY A 15 -6.66 2.14 11.66
CA GLY A 15 -7.81 1.35 12.06
C GLY A 15 -7.87 -0.03 11.43
N GLY A 16 -7.03 -0.30 10.41
CA GLY A 16 -6.93 -1.59 9.73
C GLY A 16 -8.18 -2.05 8.98
N GLY A 17 -9.10 -1.14 8.66
CA GLY A 17 -10.35 -1.42 7.94
C GLY A 17 -10.29 -1.06 6.45
N ALA A 18 -9.39 -0.16 6.07
CA ALA A 18 -9.21 0.36 4.71
C ALA A 18 -7.72 0.40 4.33
N GLY A 19 -7.41 1.12 3.24
CA GLY A 19 -6.04 1.38 2.81
C GLY A 19 -5.23 0.12 2.54
N LEU A 20 -3.92 0.19 2.77
CA LEU A 20 -2.99 -0.92 2.55
C LEU A 20 -3.33 -2.18 3.35
N VAL A 21 -3.95 -2.04 4.53
CA VAL A 21 -4.36 -3.19 5.35
C VAL A 21 -5.51 -3.95 4.70
N ALA A 22 -6.50 -3.25 4.15
CA ALA A 22 -7.58 -3.88 3.40
C ALA A 22 -7.09 -4.47 2.07
N ASP A 23 -6.17 -3.77 1.39
CA ASP A 23 -5.56 -4.27 0.17
C ASP A 23 -4.81 -5.59 0.41
N GLN A 24 -4.02 -5.69 1.49
CA GLN A 24 -3.31 -6.91 1.89
C GLN A 24 -4.28 -8.07 2.07
N ARG A 25 -5.38 -7.87 2.81
CA ARG A 25 -6.39 -8.91 3.03
C ARG A 25 -7.04 -9.36 1.73
N ALA A 26 -7.33 -8.42 0.82
CA ALA A 26 -7.87 -8.75 -0.49
C ALA A 26 -6.86 -9.59 -1.30
N ALA A 27 -5.60 -9.17 -1.35
CA ALA A 27 -4.55 -9.89 -2.05
C ALA A 27 -4.36 -11.31 -1.48
N GLU A 28 -4.35 -11.46 -0.16
CA GLU A 28 -4.29 -12.76 0.50
C GLU A 28 -5.48 -13.65 0.13
N ALA A 29 -6.71 -13.10 0.11
CA ALA A 29 -7.91 -13.82 -0.30
C ALA A 29 -7.86 -14.29 -1.77
N PHE A 30 -7.17 -13.54 -2.64
CA PHE A 30 -6.91 -13.92 -4.04
C PHE A 30 -5.63 -14.73 -4.24
N GLY A 31 -4.92 -15.11 -3.16
CA GLY A 31 -3.67 -15.87 -3.23
C GLY A 31 -2.49 -15.11 -3.84
N ALA A 32 -2.57 -13.79 -3.93
CA ALA A 32 -1.49 -12.92 -4.42
C ALA A 32 -0.50 -12.56 -3.30
N HIS A 33 0.69 -12.07 -3.69
CA HIS A 33 1.65 -11.47 -2.76
C HIS A 33 1.58 -9.95 -2.94
N LEU A 34 1.15 -9.23 -1.92
CA LEU A 34 1.07 -7.77 -1.98
C LEU A 34 2.35 -7.13 -1.44
N CYS A 35 2.89 -6.22 -2.23
CA CYS A 35 3.96 -5.31 -1.85
C CYS A 35 3.32 -3.96 -1.52
N PRO A 36 3.19 -3.59 -0.24
CA PRO A 36 2.62 -2.31 0.14
C PRO A 36 3.61 -1.18 -0.12
N VAL A 37 3.14 -0.11 -0.76
CA VAL A 37 3.86 1.14 -0.99
C VAL A 37 3.06 2.25 -0.30
N VAL A 38 3.63 2.80 0.76
CA VAL A 38 2.97 3.80 1.61
C VAL A 38 3.07 5.16 0.94
N ALA A 39 1.94 5.71 0.52
CA ALA A 39 1.85 7.06 -0.03
C ALA A 39 1.46 8.10 1.04
N ALA A 40 0.72 7.70 2.06
CA ALA A 40 0.41 8.54 3.22
C ALA A 40 0.18 7.67 4.46
N VAL A 41 0.48 8.21 5.65
CA VAL A 41 0.10 7.61 6.93
C VAL A 41 -1.09 8.38 7.49
N THR A 42 -2.15 7.68 7.89
CA THR A 42 -3.34 8.30 8.47
C THR A 42 -3.47 7.97 9.95
N ALA A 43 -3.78 8.97 10.77
CA ALA A 43 -4.38 8.74 12.08
C ALA A 43 -5.89 8.54 11.83
N GLN A 44 -6.28 7.29 11.62
CA GLN A 44 -7.64 6.89 11.25
C GLN A 44 -8.18 5.84 12.21
N ASN A 45 -9.47 5.92 12.50
CA ASN A 45 -10.25 4.86 13.15
C ASN A 45 -11.60 4.72 12.46
N SER A 46 -12.48 3.86 12.96
CA SER A 46 -13.80 3.59 12.36
C SER A 46 -14.78 4.77 12.37
N ARG A 47 -14.44 5.89 13.01
CA ARG A 47 -15.31 7.07 13.17
C ARG A 47 -14.80 8.29 12.42
N ALA A 48 -13.49 8.45 12.28
CA ALA A 48 -12.88 9.63 11.67
C ALA A 48 -11.42 9.38 11.23
N VAL A 49 -10.97 10.24 10.31
CA VAL A 49 -9.56 10.52 10.03
C VAL A 49 -9.21 11.83 10.72
N THR A 50 -8.27 11.82 11.65
CA THR A 50 -7.88 13.02 12.41
C THR A 50 -6.60 13.66 11.89
N ARG A 51 -5.78 12.91 11.14
CA ARG A 51 -4.54 13.41 10.53
C ARG A 51 -4.19 12.57 9.30
N VAL A 52 -3.64 13.24 8.29
CA VAL A 52 -3.03 12.63 7.12
C VAL A 52 -1.64 13.21 6.98
N GLU A 53 -0.63 12.34 6.85
CA GLU A 53 0.75 12.73 6.55
C GLU A 53 1.18 12.05 5.25
N PRO A 54 1.26 12.78 4.14
CA PRO A 54 1.86 12.26 2.92
C PRO A 54 3.32 11.89 3.16
N VAL A 55 3.79 10.78 2.59
CA VAL A 55 5.25 10.54 2.53
C VAL A 55 5.88 11.49 1.51
N SER A 56 7.17 11.78 1.66
CA SER A 56 7.87 12.57 0.64
C SER A 56 7.92 11.81 -0.69
N ALA A 57 7.90 12.54 -1.81
CA ALA A 57 8.06 11.94 -3.14
C ALA A 57 9.36 11.14 -3.24
N GLU A 58 10.44 11.62 -2.61
CA GLU A 58 11.73 10.94 -2.55
C GLU A 58 11.63 9.56 -1.88
N LEU A 59 10.87 9.44 -0.78
CA LEU A 59 10.65 8.17 -0.12
C LEU A 59 9.70 7.27 -0.91
N LEU A 60 8.72 7.84 -1.60
CA LEU A 60 7.84 7.09 -2.50
C LEU A 60 8.64 6.46 -3.65
N ASP A 61 9.50 7.25 -4.29
CA ASP A 61 10.40 6.78 -5.36
C ASP A 61 11.38 5.73 -4.84
N ALA A 62 11.93 5.90 -3.64
CA ALA A 62 12.81 4.91 -3.02
C ALA A 62 12.09 3.56 -2.77
N GLN A 63 10.83 3.58 -2.32
CA GLN A 63 10.02 2.36 -2.16
C GLN A 63 9.80 1.66 -3.51
N LEU A 64 9.44 2.44 -4.54
CA LEU A 64 9.18 1.90 -5.89
C LEU A 64 10.45 1.33 -6.53
N ALA A 65 11.59 2.01 -6.38
CA ALA A 65 12.88 1.55 -6.88
C ALA A 65 13.33 0.25 -6.19
N ALA A 66 13.16 0.15 -4.86
CA ALA A 66 13.48 -1.07 -4.12
C ALA A 66 12.63 -2.27 -4.57
N LEU A 67 11.33 -2.06 -4.82
CA LEU A 67 10.47 -3.11 -5.35
C LEU A 67 10.77 -3.44 -6.82
N ALA A 68 11.13 -2.45 -7.64
CA ALA A 68 11.45 -2.68 -9.05
C ALA A 68 12.67 -3.60 -9.23
N ASP A 69 13.60 -3.57 -8.29
CA ASP A 69 14.84 -4.37 -8.31
C ASP A 69 14.60 -5.86 -7.97
N ASP A 70 13.72 -6.17 -7.01
CA ASP A 70 13.54 -7.54 -6.49
C ASP A 70 12.14 -8.15 -6.74
N LEU A 71 11.09 -7.31 -6.74
CA LEU A 71 9.68 -7.73 -6.73
C LEU A 71 8.83 -6.97 -7.76
N PRO A 72 9.13 -7.04 -9.07
CA PRO A 72 8.38 -6.31 -10.09
C PRO A 72 6.90 -6.73 -10.10
N PRO A 73 5.96 -5.78 -10.31
CA PRO A 73 4.54 -6.06 -10.17
C PRO A 73 3.99 -6.76 -11.40
N ALA A 74 3.13 -7.75 -11.18
CA ALA A 74 2.20 -8.22 -12.21
C ALA A 74 0.99 -7.27 -12.33
N THR A 75 0.64 -6.60 -11.24
CA THR A 75 -0.47 -5.66 -11.15
C THR A 75 -0.09 -4.51 -10.23
N ILE A 76 -0.50 -3.30 -10.59
CA ILE A 76 -0.42 -2.12 -9.73
C ILE A 76 -1.84 -1.68 -9.40
N LYS A 77 -2.08 -1.41 -8.11
CA LYS A 77 -3.30 -0.77 -7.62
C LYS A 77 -2.91 0.55 -6.95
N THR A 78 -3.69 1.59 -7.20
CA THR A 78 -3.52 2.90 -6.56
C THR A 78 -4.71 3.21 -5.66
N GLY A 79 -4.45 3.81 -4.50
CA GLY A 79 -5.45 4.35 -3.58
C GLY A 79 -5.21 5.83 -3.31
N LEU A 80 -5.27 6.23 -2.04
CA LEU A 80 -4.87 7.57 -1.60
C LEU A 80 -3.37 7.80 -1.90
N LEU A 81 -3.02 8.90 -2.56
CA LEU A 81 -1.65 9.25 -2.95
C LEU A 81 -1.06 10.46 -2.21
N GLY A 82 -1.85 11.10 -1.36
CA GLY A 82 -1.53 12.34 -0.64
C GLY A 82 -2.81 12.98 -0.14
#